data_AF-A0A0C7NJH0-F1
#
_entry.id   AF-A0A0C7NJH0-F1
#
_cell.length_a   1.000
_cell.length_b   1.000
_cell.length_c   1.000
_cell.angle_alpha   90.00
_cell.angle_beta   90.00
_cell.angle_gamma   90.00
#
_symmetry.space_group_name_H-M   'P 1'
#
loop_
_entity.id
_entity.type
_entity.pdbx_description
1 polymer ?
#
loop_
_entity_poly.entity_id
_entity_poly.type
_entity_poly.pdbx_seq_one_letter_code
_entity_poly.pdbx_strand_id
1 'polypeptide(L)'
;MKNKNIILLIISILSLIFMILNISINFFYVFAFLLISITAFYGFSGENEVWYHKSAHIMVSSLLGIFTMAYELLGILFSLISSELSNIKPNIYVIIFGIISIVIFIEELNYLKKIEQEAKRKKSL
;
A
#
# COMPACT_ATOMS: atom_id res chain seq x y z
N MET A 1 12.61 -2.07 6.71
CA MET A 1 13.23 -0.74 6.80
C MET A 1 13.49 -0.37 8.27
N LYS A 2 14.37 0.61 8.58
CA LYS A 2 14.67 1.00 9.97
C LYS A 2 13.52 1.75 10.65
N ASN A 3 12.79 2.60 9.94
CA ASN A 3 11.80 3.53 10.53
C ASN A 3 10.34 3.08 10.29
N LYS A 4 9.99 1.85 10.68
CA LYS A 4 8.67 1.24 10.40
C LYS A 4 7.48 2.06 10.90
N ASN A 5 7.59 2.66 12.09
CA ASN A 5 6.53 3.50 12.66
C ASN A 5 6.21 4.72 11.79
N ILE A 6 7.25 5.37 11.26
CA ILE A 6 7.09 6.54 10.38
C ILE A 6 6.42 6.13 9.07
N ILE A 7 6.82 4.98 8.51
CA ILE A 7 6.21 4.46 7.28
C ILE A 7 4.72 4.15 7.47
N LEU A 8 4.37 3.46 8.56
CA LEU A 8 2.96 3.17 8.90
C LEU A 8 2.15 4.46 9.09
N LEU A 9 2.72 5.45 9.78
CA LEU A 9 2.08 6.75 9.97
C LEU A 9 1.86 7.47 8.62
N ILE A 10 2.87 7.47 7.74
CA ILE A 10 2.79 8.06 6.40
C ILE A 10 1.71 7.36 5.57
N ILE A 11 1.68 6.02 5.55
CA ILE A 11 0.65 5.25 4.83
C ILE A 11 -0.74 5.61 5.37
N SER A 12 -0.91 5.65 6.69
CA SER A 12 -2.19 5.96 7.34
C SER A 12 -2.68 7.37 7.02
N ILE A 13 -1.81 8.38 7.12
CA ILE A 13 -2.17 9.78 6.82
C ILE A 13 -2.44 9.97 5.33
N LEU A 14 -1.56 9.47 4.45
CA LEU A 14 -1.74 9.61 3.01
C LEU A 14 -3.01 8.93 2.53
N SER A 15 -3.33 7.74 3.05
CA SER A 15 -4.58 7.05 2.70
C SER A 15 -5.81 7.82 3.17
N LEU A 16 -5.81 8.44 4.35
CA LEU A 16 -6.92 9.33 4.77
C LEU A 16 -7.07 10.55 3.86
N ILE A 17 -5.97 11.18 3.45
CA ILE A 17 -6.00 12.31 2.51
C ILE A 17 -6.63 11.85 1.19
N PHE A 18 -6.16 10.73 0.63
CA PHE A 18 -6.70 10.22 -0.64
C PHE A 18 -8.12 9.69 -0.54
N MET A 19 -8.54 9.17 0.61
CA MET A 19 -9.95 8.86 0.89
C MET A 19 -10.83 10.11 0.71
N ILE A 20 -10.44 11.24 1.32
CA ILE A 20 -11.19 12.50 1.23
C ILE A 20 -11.23 13.01 -0.22
N LEU A 21 -10.09 12.98 -0.93
CA LEU A 21 -10.03 13.41 -2.33
C LEU A 21 -10.86 12.53 -3.28
N ASN A 22 -11.21 11.31 -2.86
CA ASN A 22 -11.97 10.36 -3.65
C ASN A 22 -13.47 10.31 -3.34
N ILE A 23 -13.95 11.06 -2.34
CA ILE A 23 -15.33 10.95 -1.86
C ILE A 23 -16.38 11.30 -2.93
N SER A 24 -16.03 12.21 -3.84
CA SER A 24 -16.87 12.63 -4.96
C SER A 24 -16.64 11.84 -6.25
N ILE A 25 -15.64 10.94 -6.27
CA ILE A 25 -15.22 10.22 -7.49
C ILE A 25 -15.81 8.81 -7.49
N ASN A 26 -15.45 7.99 -6.50
CA ASN A 26 -15.84 6.58 -6.45
C ASN A 26 -15.76 6.03 -5.03
N PHE A 27 -16.88 5.49 -4.55
CA PHE A 27 -16.98 4.91 -3.21
C PHE A 27 -16.06 3.69 -2.99
N PHE A 28 -15.74 2.94 -4.05
CA PHE A 28 -14.76 1.85 -3.98
C PHE A 28 -13.38 2.35 -3.53
N TYR A 29 -12.92 3.49 -4.08
CA TYR A 29 -11.63 4.07 -3.68
C TYR A 29 -11.67 4.61 -2.26
N VAL A 30 -12.76 5.24 -1.85
CA VAL A 30 -12.98 5.67 -0.46
C VAL A 30 -12.82 4.49 0.49
N PHE A 31 -13.50 3.38 0.20
CA PHE A 31 -13.44 2.19 1.04
C PHE A 31 -12.06 1.54 1.05
N ALA A 32 -11.40 1.44 -0.11
CA ALA A 32 -10.05 0.90 -0.21
C ALA A 32 -9.05 1.73 0.61
N PHE A 33 -9.09 3.06 0.50
CA PHE A 33 -8.22 3.94 1.27
C PHE A 33 -8.52 3.91 2.77
N LEU A 34 -9.79 3.77 3.16
CA LEU A 34 -10.16 3.57 4.57
C LEU A 34 -9.55 2.28 5.12
N LEU A 35 -9.66 1.16 4.39
CA LEU A 35 -9.08 -0.12 4.80
C LEU A 35 -7.56 -0.05 4.94
N ILE A 36 -6.89 0.62 3.99
CA ILE A 36 -5.45 0.84 4.05
C ILE A 36 -5.07 1.65 5.29
N SER A 37 -5.83 2.72 5.58
CA SER A 37 -5.59 3.57 6.74
C SER A 37 -5.71 2.81 8.06
N ILE A 38 -6.79 2.03 8.23
CA ILE A 38 -7.04 1.22 9.43
C ILE A 38 -5.95 0.16 9.58
N THR A 39 -5.58 -0.53 8.50
CA THR A 39 -4.54 -1.56 8.51
C THR A 39 -3.20 -0.99 8.95
N ALA A 40 -2.82 0.19 8.45
CA ALA A 40 -1.59 0.86 8.82
C ALA A 40 -1.64 1.41 10.26
N PHE A 41 -2.78 1.96 10.68
CA PHE A 41 -2.98 2.47 12.04
C PHE A 41 -2.91 1.36 13.09
N TYR A 42 -3.53 0.20 12.84
CA TYR A 42 -3.44 -0.94 13.75
C TYR A 42 -2.00 -1.46 13.87
N GLY A 43 -1.25 -1.48 12.77
CA GLY A 43 0.17 -1.83 12.78
C GLY A 43 1.03 -0.85 13.59
N PHE A 44 0.56 0.37 13.80
CA PHE A 44 1.22 1.36 14.67
C PHE A 44 0.89 1.11 16.16
N SER A 45 -0.35 0.71 16.48
CA SER A 45 -0.84 0.60 17.86
C SER A 45 -0.58 -0.74 18.55
N GLY A 46 -0.09 -1.76 17.84
CA GLY A 46 0.14 -3.10 18.39
C GLY A 46 1.39 -3.23 19.28
N GLU A 47 1.27 -4.01 20.36
CA GLU A 47 2.41 -4.40 21.20
C GLU A 47 3.44 -5.20 20.39
N ASN A 48 4.73 -4.90 20.61
CA ASN A 48 5.85 -5.45 19.82
C ASN A 48 6.16 -6.93 20.13
N GLU A 49 5.25 -7.70 20.73
CA GLU A 49 5.49 -9.10 21.10
C GLU A 49 5.86 -9.96 19.87
N VAL A 50 5.34 -9.59 18.70
CA VAL A 50 5.64 -10.24 17.44
C VAL A 50 6.59 -9.37 16.59
N TRP A 51 7.83 -9.83 16.43
CA TRP A 51 8.91 -9.09 15.74
C TRP A 51 8.57 -8.66 14.30
N TYR A 52 7.68 -9.40 13.62
CA TYR A 52 7.26 -9.12 12.23
C TYR A 52 5.94 -8.35 12.14
N HIS A 53 5.26 -8.05 13.25
CA HIS A 53 3.93 -7.42 13.25
C HIS A 53 3.87 -6.17 12.36
N LYS A 54 4.77 -5.22 12.60
CA LYS A 54 4.85 -3.97 11.82
C LYS A 54 5.16 -4.22 10.35
N SER A 55 6.04 -5.17 10.06
CA SER A 55 6.37 -5.55 8.68
C SER A 55 5.15 -6.13 7.96
N ALA A 56 4.36 -6.97 8.62
CA ALA A 56 3.14 -7.53 8.04
C ALA A 56 2.14 -6.41 7.71
N HIS A 57 1.91 -5.46 8.62
CA HIS A 57 1.01 -4.33 8.37
C HIS A 57 1.50 -3.42 7.24
N ILE A 58 2.80 -3.15 7.14
CA ILE A 58 3.39 -2.42 6.00
C ILE A 58 3.12 -3.18 4.71
N MET A 59 3.45 -4.48 4.67
CA MET A 59 3.30 -5.32 3.48
C MET A 59 1.84 -5.41 3.01
N VAL A 60 0.89 -5.64 3.92
CA VAL A 60 -0.54 -5.74 3.60
C VAL A 60 -1.07 -4.40 3.12
N SER A 61 -0.73 -3.30 3.80
CA SER A 61 -1.19 -1.96 3.39
C SER A 61 -0.67 -1.59 2.00
N SER A 62 0.59 -1.90 1.70
CA SER A 62 1.16 -1.69 0.37
C SER A 62 0.52 -2.58 -0.69
N LEU A 63 0.23 -3.86 -0.38
CA LEU A 63 -0.47 -4.76 -1.31
C LEU A 63 -1.87 -4.24 -1.67
N LEU A 64 -2.63 -3.76 -0.67
CA LEU A 64 -3.93 -3.14 -0.89
C LEU A 64 -3.81 -1.91 -1.81
N GLY A 65 -2.78 -1.07 -1.60
CA GLY A 65 -2.50 0.07 -2.48
C GLY A 65 -2.17 -0.34 -3.93
N ILE A 66 -1.37 -1.39 -4.10
CA ILE A 66 -1.04 -1.97 -5.41
C ILE A 66 -2.29 -2.51 -6.10
N PHE A 67 -3.15 -3.25 -5.40
CA PHE A 67 -4.39 -3.76 -5.97
C PHE A 67 -5.37 -2.65 -6.34
N THR A 68 -5.44 -1.59 -5.54
CA THR A 68 -6.27 -0.42 -5.85
C THR A 68 -5.80 0.25 -7.15
N MET A 69 -4.48 0.37 -7.34
CA MET A 69 -3.92 0.87 -8.60
C MET A 69 -4.14 -0.09 -9.76
N ALA A 70 -3.98 -1.40 -9.56
CA ALA A 70 -4.24 -2.40 -10.59
C ALA A 70 -5.69 -2.35 -11.06
N TYR A 71 -6.64 -2.16 -10.13
CA TYR A 71 -8.05 -1.95 -10.46
C TYR A 71 -8.27 -0.72 -11.34
N GLU A 72 -7.66 0.42 -10.99
CA GLU A 72 -7.73 1.65 -11.81
C GLU A 72 -7.16 1.43 -13.21
N LEU A 73 -5.99 0.78 -13.32
CA LEU A 73 -5.35 0.49 -14.61
C LEU A 73 -6.18 -0.47 -15.47
N LEU A 74 -6.83 -1.47 -14.86
CA LEU A 74 -7.76 -2.36 -15.55
C LEU A 74 -8.99 -1.59 -16.04
N GLY A 75 -9.52 -0.67 -15.25
CA GLY A 75 -10.62 0.21 -15.67
C GLY A 75 -10.24 1.04 -16.90
N ILE A 76 -9.05 1.64 -16.91
CA ILE A 76 -8.53 2.37 -18.07
C ILE A 76 -8.38 1.44 -19.28
N LEU A 77 -7.80 0.25 -19.08
CA LEU A 77 -7.60 -0.73 -20.15
C LEU A 77 -8.93 -1.17 -20.79
N PHE A 78 -9.94 -1.46 -19.97
CA PHE A 78 -11.25 -1.86 -20.47
C PHE A 78 -11.95 -0.76 -21.24
N SER A 79 -11.86 0.50 -20.78
CA SER A 79 -12.40 1.65 -21.52
C SER A 79 -11.69 1.87 -22.86
N LEU A 80 -10.38 1.57 -22.95
CA LEU A 80 -9.64 1.59 -24.21
C LEU A 80 -10.14 0.51 -25.17
N ILE A 81 -10.37 -0.71 -24.66
CA ILE A 81 -10.85 -1.84 -25.46
C ILE A 81 -12.28 -1.61 -25.96
N SER A 82 -13.15 -1.02 -25.13
CA SER A 82 -14.54 -0.71 -25.51
C SER A 82 -14.66 0.50 -26.44
N SER A 83 -13.54 1.14 -26.81
CA SER A 83 -13.50 2.37 -27.63
C SER A 83 -14.22 3.57 -27.01
N GLU A 84 -14.45 3.56 -25.69
CA GLU A 84 -15.05 4.68 -24.94
C GLU A 84 -13.99 5.67 -24.45
N LEU A 85 -13.11 6.13 -25.35
CA LEU A 85 -11.98 7.00 -24.98
C LEU A 85 -12.41 8.30 -24.27
N SER A 86 -13.56 8.86 -24.61
CA SER A 86 -14.10 10.06 -23.97
C SER A 86 -14.46 9.88 -22.49
N ASN A 87 -14.61 8.63 -22.04
CA ASN A 87 -14.98 8.29 -20.66
C ASN A 87 -13.76 7.99 -19.78
N ILE A 88 -12.54 8.03 -20.33
CA ILE A 88 -11.33 7.76 -19.56
C ILE A 88 -11.01 8.97 -18.67
N LYS A 89 -11.35 8.86 -17.39
CA LYS A 89 -10.99 9.83 -16.35
C LYS A 89 -10.09 9.14 -15.32
N PRO A 90 -8.77 9.13 -15.54
CA PRO A 90 -7.86 8.40 -14.68
C PRO A 90 -7.78 9.08 -13.31
N ASN A 91 -7.85 8.26 -12.27
CA ASN A 91 -7.72 8.71 -10.90
C ASN A 91 -6.25 8.86 -10.52
N ILE A 92 -5.73 10.07 -10.72
CA ILE A 92 -4.30 10.35 -10.48
C ILE A 92 -3.88 10.07 -9.03
N TYR A 93 -4.78 10.24 -8.06
CA TYR A 93 -4.48 9.97 -6.65
C TYR A 93 -4.24 8.48 -6.38
N VAL A 94 -5.06 7.63 -6.99
CA VAL A 94 -4.91 6.16 -6.91
C VAL A 94 -3.61 5.72 -7.56
N ILE A 95 -3.26 6.29 -8.72
CA ILE A 95 -2.00 5.98 -9.42
C ILE A 95 -0.79 6.40 -8.57
N ILE A 96 -0.78 7.63 -8.03
CA ILE A 96 0.30 8.12 -7.17
C ILE A 96 0.45 7.23 -5.93
N PHE A 97 -0.65 6.90 -5.25
CA PHE A 97 -0.58 6.04 -4.08
C PHE A 97 -0.10 4.63 -4.41
N GLY A 98 -0.52 4.09 -5.55
CA GLY A 98 -0.07 2.79 -6.05
C GLY A 98 1.44 2.73 -6.26
N ILE A 99 2.02 3.76 -6.90
CA ILE A 99 3.48 3.85 -7.09
C ILE A 99 4.20 3.93 -5.75
N ILE A 100 3.74 4.77 -4.82
CA ILE A 100 4.29 4.85 -3.46
C ILE A 100 4.23 3.48 -2.77
N SER A 101 3.11 2.78 -2.91
CA SER A 101 2.90 1.45 -2.33
C SER A 101 3.87 0.42 -2.90
N ILE A 102 4.15 0.45 -4.21
CA ILE A 102 5.15 -0.42 -4.85
C ILE A 102 6.53 -0.17 -4.23
N VAL A 103 6.94 1.09 -4.10
CA VAL A 103 8.25 1.44 -3.53
C VAL A 103 8.38 0.91 -2.11
N ILE A 104 7.39 1.19 -1.25
CA ILE A 104 7.38 0.72 0.14
C ILE A 104 7.42 -0.81 0.20
N PHE A 105 6.64 -1.49 -0.65
CA PHE A 105 6.59 -2.95 -0.69
C PHE A 105 7.96 -3.56 -1.05
N ILE A 106 8.62 -3.03 -2.08
CA ILE A 106 9.95 -3.50 -2.51
C ILE A 106 10.99 -3.26 -1.41
N GLU A 107 10.99 -2.07 -0.79
CA GLU A 107 11.92 -1.75 0.29
C GLU A 107 11.74 -2.67 1.51
N GLU A 108 10.50 -2.95 1.91
CA GLU A 108 10.24 -3.83 3.05
C GLU A 108 10.57 -5.29 2.73
N LEU A 109 10.26 -5.77 1.50
CA LEU A 109 10.68 -7.09 1.03
C LEU A 109 12.20 -7.26 1.07
N ASN A 110 12.94 -6.28 0.55
CA ASN A 110 14.40 -6.33 0.53
C ASN A 110 14.99 -6.34 1.94
N TYR A 111 14.39 -5.57 2.85
CA TYR A 111 14.76 -5.58 4.25
C TYR A 111 14.52 -6.94 4.92
N LEU A 112 13.36 -7.56 4.70
CA LEU A 112 13.04 -8.88 5.25
C LEU A 112 13.98 -9.97 4.71
N LYS A 113 14.26 -9.95 3.41
CA LYS A 113 15.25 -10.85 2.78
C LYS A 113 16.63 -10.71 3.41
N LYS A 114 17.06 -9.47 3.70
CA LYS A 114 18.36 -9.22 4.34
C LYS A 114 18.42 -9.83 5.74
N ILE A 115 17.38 -9.66 6.55
CA ILE A 115 17.29 -10.27 7.89
C ILE A 115 17.36 -11.79 7.80
N GLU A 116 16.62 -12.39 6.86
CA GLU A 116 16.61 -13.84 6.66
C GLU A 116 18.02 -14.36 6.32
N GLN A 117 18.74 -13.68 5.44
CA GLN A 117 20.11 -14.04 5.08
C GLN A 117 21.09 -13.93 6.25
N GLU A 118 20.99 -12.86 7.05
CA GLU A 118 21.81 -12.68 8.26
C GLU A 118 21.53 -13.78 9.29
N ALA A 119 20.26 -14.16 9.48
CA ALA A 119 19.88 -15.25 10.36
C ALA A 119 20.41 -16.61 9.88
N LYS A 120 20.38 -16.88 8.56
CA LYS A 120 20.95 -18.10 7.97
C LYS A 120 22.47 -18.16 8.17
N ARG A 121 23.20 -17.06 7.93
CA ARG A 121 24.66 -16.98 8.14
C ARG A 121 25.09 -17.24 9.58
N LYS A 122 24.31 -16.74 10.56
CA LYS A 122 24.59 -16.98 11.99
C LYS A 122 24.37 -18.42 12.43
N LYS A 123 23.52 -19.18 11.72
CA LYS A 123 23.27 -20.61 12.01
C LYS A 123 24.31 -21.55 11.38
N SER A 124 25.10 -21.07 10.42
CA SER A 124 26.14 -21.84 9.73
C SER A 124 27.55 -21.65 10.28
N LEU A 125 27.71 -20.80 11.30
CA LEU A 125 28.94 -20.55 12.06
C LEU A 125 28.80 -21.19 13.45
#